data_AF-A0A1V5CPL0-F1
#
_entry.id   AF-A0A1V5CPL0-F1
#
_cell.length_a   1.000
_cell.length_b   1.000
_cell.length_c   1.000
_cell.angle_alpha   90.00
_cell.angle_beta   90.00
_cell.angle_gamma   90.00
#
_symmetry.space_group_name_H-M   'P 1'
#
loop_
_entity.id
_entity.type
_entity.pdbx_description
1 polymer ?
#
loop_
_entity_poly.entity_id
_entity_poly.type
_entity_poly.pdbx_seq_one_letter_code
_entity_poly.pdbx_strand_id
1 'polypeptide(L)'
;MDKVKSDKATITERQSDNPQERSKLTLEIASAIRSVIHLFHEAKDPRERQVRQLLSNLAEDRFNPAVIPLLSPPEKGREGLLMYVERTISLLTPERIESCAGKARIGLNGNALRTIKHTWEFKMRQIETECTHTVKALQSRIRSELPLLLDTAITRHCIEVHDALMKEIDLFLAGQKRSIDAQDLHEIVDRARIVVAERRRLWLSDHREEFVQSLSELSAEDIDRLERFYNEALDLAARLFRIEYIPKWNVDREEVNFSWQIATPFEWKPRFAWELDMVPLRWIYKRVRRDHVRTLEAAIVEYRGRVVRALAEASSQWVSSVHSEVRDSLRNLGIQVAGALSGQAVSSLSEEVDTVLSRLEVIRLELIDRGSDKTATLLRTAPGRQSIHRCLVCERIKTELFNFFCKRQYELSVNEARRREHARAGGFCPLHTWQYAQIAAPQDISLAYAPLLAAVAHGLYDIASSASSADSVRDGLNHLLASTENCSACLKIMEAEKNVIEEFLKTSPRREDEEADAGLCVVHLGAVLNQEIELETARNLVLRQADVLNRISENMQTYSLKYDAVRRELVSEEELMAWLFGLSLLVGHKGLSMT
;
A
#
# COMPACT_ATOMS: atom_id res chain seq x y z
N MET A 1 -69.98 -5.73 -13.24
CA MET A 1 -69.27 -6.28 -14.40
C MET A 1 -68.65 -5.11 -15.14
N ASP A 2 -67.36 -4.96 -15.36
CA ASP A 2 -66.14 -5.62 -14.87
C ASP A 2 -64.98 -4.86 -15.56
N LYS A 3 -63.85 -4.77 -14.86
CA LYS A 3 -62.48 -4.43 -15.34
C LYS A 3 -62.22 -2.96 -15.74
N VAL A 4 -61.38 -2.18 -15.05
CA VAL A 4 -60.01 -2.38 -14.47
C VAL A 4 -58.93 -2.62 -15.53
N LYS A 5 -58.22 -1.55 -15.89
CA LYS A 5 -56.74 -1.38 -15.89
C LYS A 5 -56.30 -0.27 -16.85
N SER A 6 -55.62 0.74 -16.31
CA SER A 6 -54.51 1.38 -17.01
C SER A 6 -53.62 2.07 -15.99
N ASP A 7 -52.41 1.54 -15.89
CA ASP A 7 -51.32 1.93 -15.02
C ASP A 7 -50.89 3.39 -15.23
N LYS A 8 -50.76 4.15 -14.15
CA LYS A 8 -49.87 5.31 -14.06
C LYS A 8 -48.88 5.04 -12.95
N ALA A 9 -47.74 4.47 -13.34
CA ALA A 9 -46.56 4.35 -12.51
C ALA A 9 -46.02 5.76 -12.21
N THR A 10 -46.14 6.18 -10.97
CA THR A 10 -45.47 7.34 -10.40
C THR A 10 -43.98 7.02 -10.32
N ILE A 11 -43.19 7.52 -11.27
CA ILE A 11 -41.72 7.45 -11.22
C ILE A 11 -41.27 8.45 -10.15
N THR A 12 -41.00 7.94 -8.95
CA THR A 12 -40.32 8.67 -7.88
C THR A 12 -38.85 8.83 -8.28
N GLU A 13 -38.53 9.98 -8.86
CA GLU A 13 -37.19 10.39 -9.24
C GLU A 13 -36.30 10.50 -7.98
N ARG A 14 -35.53 9.44 -7.69
CA ARG A 14 -34.49 9.43 -6.65
C ARG A 14 -33.35 10.36 -7.10
N GLN A 15 -33.28 11.58 -6.57
CA GLN A 15 -32.19 12.51 -6.85
C GLN A 15 -30.93 12.13 -6.06
N SER A 16 -29.78 12.16 -6.75
CA SER A 16 -28.44 11.83 -6.27
C SER A 16 -27.84 12.95 -5.41
N ASP A 17 -27.18 12.60 -4.29
CA ASP A 17 -26.40 13.53 -3.46
C ASP A 17 -25.48 14.44 -4.29
N ASN A 18 -25.42 15.74 -3.97
CA ASN A 18 -24.52 16.70 -4.61
C ASN A 18 -23.04 16.32 -4.33
N PRO A 19 -22.27 15.87 -5.34
CA PRO A 19 -20.92 15.38 -5.13
C PRO A 19 -19.93 16.45 -4.67
N GLN A 20 -20.19 17.74 -4.97
CA GLN A 20 -19.34 18.86 -4.53
C GLN A 20 -19.50 19.13 -3.04
N GLU A 21 -20.72 19.11 -2.53
CA GLU A 21 -20.99 19.29 -1.10
C GLU A 21 -20.43 18.13 -0.28
N ARG A 22 -20.62 16.90 -0.76
CA ARG A 22 -19.99 15.72 -0.14
C ARG A 22 -18.47 15.89 -0.10
N SER A 23 -17.86 16.32 -1.21
CA SER A 23 -16.42 16.58 -1.26
C SER A 23 -15.98 17.66 -0.28
N LYS A 24 -16.76 18.74 -0.12
CA LYS A 24 -16.50 19.80 0.86
C LYS A 24 -16.52 19.26 2.28
N LEU A 25 -17.58 18.54 2.67
CA LEU A 25 -17.70 17.94 4.00
C LEU A 25 -16.57 16.93 4.28
N THR A 26 -16.23 16.09 3.30
CA THR A 26 -15.08 15.17 3.40
C THR A 26 -13.77 15.92 3.67
N LEU A 27 -13.51 17.04 2.98
CA LEU A 27 -12.31 17.86 3.21
C LEU A 27 -12.32 18.51 4.60
N GLU A 28 -13.47 18.97 5.08
CA GLU A 28 -13.62 19.55 6.41
C GLU A 28 -13.37 18.52 7.52
N ILE A 29 -13.93 17.31 7.38
CA ILE A 29 -13.68 16.18 8.29
C ILE A 29 -12.20 15.80 8.25
N ALA A 30 -11.60 15.64 7.06
CA ALA A 30 -10.19 15.31 6.90
C ALA A 30 -9.26 16.37 7.51
N SER A 31 -9.66 17.65 7.47
CA SER A 31 -8.94 18.73 8.12
C SER A 31 -9.06 18.65 9.65
N ALA A 32 -10.25 18.36 10.19
CA ALA A 32 -10.42 18.17 11.63
C ALA A 32 -9.62 16.96 12.15
N ILE A 33 -9.67 15.82 11.44
CA ILE A 33 -8.88 14.62 11.76
C ILE A 33 -7.38 14.94 11.76
N ARG A 34 -6.88 15.72 10.78
CA ARG A 34 -5.47 16.15 10.76
C ARG A 34 -5.08 17.01 11.97
N SER A 35 -5.96 17.89 12.43
CA SER A 35 -5.73 18.63 13.68
C SER A 35 -5.60 17.68 14.87
N VAL A 36 -6.45 16.65 14.97
CA VAL A 36 -6.34 15.63 16.02
C VAL A 36 -5.02 14.85 15.93
N ILE A 37 -4.57 14.48 14.73
CA ILE A 37 -3.26 13.81 14.55
C ILE A 37 -2.13 14.67 15.11
N HIS A 38 -2.14 15.98 14.84
CA HIS A 38 -1.13 16.89 15.36
C HIS A 38 -1.14 16.93 16.89
N LEU A 39 -2.32 17.09 17.50
CA LEU A 39 -2.48 17.09 18.96
C LEU A 39 -1.95 15.81 19.61
N PHE A 40 -2.33 14.65 19.07
CA PHE A 40 -1.87 13.37 19.58
C PHE A 40 -0.38 13.14 19.35
N HIS A 41 0.16 13.64 18.24
CA HIS A 41 1.59 13.56 17.97
C HIS A 41 2.43 14.36 18.98
N GLU A 42 2.04 15.61 19.25
CA GLU A 42 2.72 16.45 20.25
C GLU A 42 2.63 15.85 21.66
N ALA A 43 1.50 15.23 21.98
CA ALA A 43 1.27 14.54 23.23
C ALA A 43 1.98 13.17 23.34
N LYS A 44 2.52 12.64 22.24
CA LYS A 44 3.00 11.25 22.11
C LYS A 44 1.92 10.24 22.49
N ASP A 45 0.69 10.53 22.12
CA ASP A 45 -0.46 9.71 22.46
C ASP A 45 -0.56 8.49 21.52
N PRO A 46 -0.70 7.26 22.06
CA PRO A 46 -0.79 6.06 21.23
C PRO A 46 -2.01 6.06 20.28
N ARG A 47 -3.06 6.84 20.56
CA ARG A 47 -4.24 7.01 19.69
C ARG A 47 -3.92 7.71 18.37
N GLU A 48 -2.75 8.34 18.22
CA GLU A 48 -2.32 8.94 16.93
C GLU A 48 -2.47 7.96 15.76
N ARG A 49 -2.15 6.68 15.99
CA ARG A 49 -2.28 5.63 14.97
C ARG A 49 -3.73 5.40 14.55
N GLN A 50 -4.67 5.39 15.49
CA GLN A 50 -6.11 5.21 15.19
C GLN A 50 -6.64 6.40 14.37
N VAL A 51 -6.26 7.63 14.73
CA VAL A 51 -6.70 8.83 13.99
C VAL A 51 -6.11 8.86 12.57
N ARG A 52 -4.86 8.43 12.40
CA ARG A 52 -4.25 8.25 11.07
C ARG A 52 -5.01 7.21 10.25
N GLN A 53 -5.44 6.10 10.86
CA GLN A 53 -6.26 5.09 10.20
C GLN A 53 -7.62 5.67 9.78
N LEU A 54 -8.30 6.44 10.64
CA LEU A 54 -9.55 7.12 10.28
C LEU A 54 -9.39 8.06 9.08
N LEU A 55 -8.27 8.81 9.02
CA LEU A 55 -7.97 9.67 7.87
C LEU A 55 -7.77 8.85 6.59
N SER A 56 -7.07 7.72 6.70
CA SER A 56 -6.86 6.79 5.58
C SER A 56 -8.20 6.26 5.08
N ASN A 57 -9.04 5.72 5.97
CA ASN A 57 -10.36 5.19 5.66
C ASN A 57 -11.26 6.27 5.01
N LEU A 58 -11.29 7.48 5.55
CA LEU A 58 -12.04 8.61 4.97
C LEU A 58 -11.55 8.98 3.56
N ALA A 59 -10.24 8.90 3.32
CA ALA A 59 -9.68 9.13 2.00
C ALA A 59 -10.12 8.02 1.01
N GLU A 60 -10.09 6.75 1.43
CA GLU A 60 -10.53 5.60 0.63
C GLU A 60 -11.98 5.73 0.15
N ASP A 61 -12.90 6.17 1.02
CA ASP A 61 -14.32 6.37 0.73
C ASP A 61 -14.59 7.44 -0.36
N ARG A 62 -13.64 8.35 -0.58
CA ARG A 62 -13.71 9.37 -1.65
C ARG A 62 -13.45 8.79 -3.04
N PHE A 63 -12.70 7.69 -3.13
CA PHE A 63 -12.16 7.17 -4.39
C PHE A 63 -12.90 5.96 -4.96
N ASN A 64 -14.00 5.52 -4.32
CA ASN A 64 -14.81 4.39 -4.80
C ASN A 64 -16.21 4.77 -5.33
N PRO A 65 -16.36 5.69 -6.31
CA PRO A 65 -17.66 5.99 -6.89
C PRO A 65 -18.17 4.91 -7.87
N ALA A 66 -17.31 3.97 -8.33
CA ALA A 66 -17.61 3.07 -9.45
C ALA A 66 -18.06 1.65 -9.05
N VAL A 67 -17.81 1.18 -7.82
CA VAL A 67 -18.23 -0.17 -7.38
C VAL A 67 -19.62 -0.18 -6.74
N ILE A 68 -20.19 1.01 -6.44
CA ILE A 68 -21.48 1.13 -5.76
C ILE A 68 -22.44 2.17 -6.40
N PRO A 69 -22.70 2.18 -7.72
CA PRO A 69 -23.92 2.85 -8.22
C PRO A 69 -25.15 1.94 -8.25
N LEU A 70 -24.98 0.61 -8.32
CA LEU A 70 -26.08 -0.31 -8.61
C LEU A 70 -26.68 -1.01 -7.38
N LEU A 71 -26.03 -0.98 -6.21
CA LEU A 71 -26.46 -1.80 -5.05
C LEU A 71 -26.49 -1.14 -3.67
N SER A 72 -26.00 0.10 -3.48
CA SER A 72 -26.25 0.81 -2.21
C SER A 72 -27.02 2.11 -2.39
N PRO A 73 -28.04 2.37 -1.56
CA PRO A 73 -28.80 3.61 -1.60
C PRO A 73 -27.92 4.82 -1.22
N PRO A 74 -28.21 6.02 -1.75
CA PRO A 74 -27.47 7.26 -1.47
C PRO A 74 -27.35 7.59 0.02
N GLU A 75 -28.25 7.07 0.85
CA GLU A 75 -28.24 7.21 2.32
C GLU A 75 -26.93 6.75 2.98
N LYS A 76 -26.22 5.75 2.42
CA LYS A 76 -24.95 5.26 2.98
C LYS A 76 -23.80 6.27 2.93
N GLY A 77 -23.84 7.24 2.01
CA GLY A 77 -22.75 8.23 1.88
C GLY A 77 -22.66 9.18 3.07
N ARG A 78 -23.81 9.55 3.65
CA ARG A 78 -23.88 10.44 4.81
C ARG A 78 -23.63 9.70 6.12
N GLU A 79 -24.20 8.51 6.26
CA GLU A 79 -23.95 7.63 7.40
C GLU A 79 -22.45 7.33 7.55
N GLY A 80 -21.74 7.11 6.43
CA GLY A 80 -20.29 6.95 6.43
C GLY A 80 -19.53 8.19 6.94
N LEU A 81 -19.88 9.38 6.45
CA LEU A 81 -19.25 10.63 6.94
C LEU A 81 -19.56 10.89 8.42
N LEU A 82 -20.80 10.62 8.85
CA LEU A 82 -21.21 10.75 10.25
C LEU A 82 -20.41 9.79 11.14
N MET A 83 -20.20 8.55 10.69
CA MET A 83 -19.35 7.58 11.40
C MET A 83 -17.93 8.11 11.63
N TYR A 84 -17.28 8.73 10.63
CA TYR A 84 -15.94 9.30 10.82
C TYR A 84 -15.93 10.45 11.84
N VAL A 85 -16.95 11.30 11.82
CA VAL A 85 -17.11 12.38 12.80
C VAL A 85 -17.30 11.80 14.19
N GLU A 86 -18.24 10.86 14.38
CA GLU A 86 -18.52 10.25 15.68
C GLU A 86 -17.32 9.49 16.24
N ARG A 87 -16.58 8.75 15.41
CA ARG A 87 -15.32 8.10 15.81
C ARG A 87 -14.27 9.12 16.24
N THR A 88 -14.10 10.21 15.49
CA THR A 88 -13.14 11.26 15.85
C THR A 88 -13.51 11.92 17.18
N ILE A 89 -14.80 12.22 17.41
CA ILE A 89 -15.28 12.76 18.70
C ILE A 89 -15.08 11.73 19.83
N SER A 90 -15.34 10.44 19.57
CA SER A 90 -15.11 9.38 20.56
C SER A 90 -13.65 9.32 21.01
N LEU A 91 -12.69 9.54 20.10
CA LEU A 91 -11.26 9.56 20.44
C LEU A 91 -10.85 10.75 21.31
N LEU A 92 -11.56 11.88 21.20
CA LEU A 92 -11.35 13.11 21.98
C LEU A 92 -12.18 13.18 23.27
N THR A 93 -13.06 12.20 23.49
CA THR A 93 -13.97 12.16 24.64
C THR A 93 -13.25 12.12 25.99
N PRO A 94 -12.14 11.38 26.17
CA PRO A 94 -11.42 11.36 27.44
C PRO A 94 -10.93 12.77 27.87
N GLU A 95 -10.41 13.56 26.93
CA GLU A 95 -9.95 14.93 27.17
C GLU A 95 -11.12 15.87 27.55
N ARG A 96 -12.28 15.68 26.90
CA ARG A 96 -13.51 16.41 27.24
C ARG A 96 -13.95 16.11 28.67
N ILE A 97 -13.91 14.83 29.08
CA ILE A 97 -14.26 14.42 30.44
C ILE A 97 -13.27 15.01 31.45
N GLU A 98 -11.97 15.00 31.15
CA GLU A 98 -10.94 15.62 31.99
C GLU A 98 -11.21 17.12 32.22
N SER A 99 -11.49 17.86 31.14
CA SER A 99 -11.88 19.29 31.18
C SER A 99 -13.10 19.53 32.08
N CYS A 100 -14.17 18.73 31.89
CA CYS A 100 -15.39 18.83 32.69
C CYS A 100 -15.16 18.48 34.16
N ALA A 101 -14.36 17.45 34.46
CA ALA A 101 -14.02 17.06 35.82
C ALA A 101 -13.21 18.16 36.53
N GLY A 102 -12.26 18.80 35.82
CA GLY A 102 -11.50 19.95 36.31
C GLY A 102 -12.40 21.14 36.67
N LYS A 103 -13.36 21.48 35.80
CA LYS A 103 -14.36 22.53 36.04
C LYS A 103 -15.26 22.20 37.23
N ALA A 104 -15.76 20.96 37.31
CA ALA A 104 -16.62 20.50 38.40
C ALA A 104 -15.90 20.58 39.76
N ARG A 105 -14.61 20.23 39.82
CA ARG A 105 -13.80 20.30 41.05
C ARG A 105 -13.81 21.69 41.69
N ILE A 106 -13.73 22.75 40.89
CA ILE A 106 -13.70 24.15 41.38
C ILE A 106 -14.98 24.50 42.17
N GLY A 107 -16.12 23.90 41.80
CA GLY A 107 -17.42 24.17 42.42
C GLY A 107 -17.81 23.24 43.57
N LEU A 108 -17.01 22.22 43.89
CA LEU A 108 -17.37 21.18 44.87
C LEU A 108 -16.63 21.36 46.20
N ASN A 109 -17.33 21.15 47.32
CA ASN A 109 -16.69 21.06 48.64
C ASN A 109 -15.93 19.73 48.80
N GLY A 110 -14.99 19.69 49.76
CA GLY A 110 -14.12 18.53 49.97
C GLY A 110 -14.82 17.21 50.32
N ASN A 111 -16.05 17.24 50.84
CA ASN A 111 -16.83 16.02 51.13
C ASN A 111 -17.50 15.46 49.87
N ALA A 112 -18.10 16.33 49.06
CA ALA A 112 -18.68 15.95 47.78
C ALA A 112 -17.60 15.39 46.84
N LEU A 113 -16.43 16.05 46.77
CA LEU A 113 -15.30 15.60 45.95
C LEU A 113 -14.80 14.21 46.36
N ARG A 114 -14.65 13.95 47.67
CA ARG A 114 -14.27 12.60 48.18
C ARG A 114 -15.29 11.54 47.82
N THR A 115 -16.58 11.86 47.90
CA THR A 115 -17.67 10.93 47.57
C THR A 115 -17.66 10.58 46.07
N ILE A 116 -17.50 11.57 45.20
CA ILE A 116 -17.40 11.38 43.75
C ILE A 116 -16.17 10.54 43.41
N LYS A 117 -15.00 10.88 43.96
CA LYS A 117 -13.76 10.13 43.75
C LYS A 117 -13.88 8.67 44.17
N HIS A 118 -14.43 8.40 45.36
CA HIS A 118 -14.62 7.03 45.84
C HIS A 118 -15.60 6.23 44.96
N THR A 119 -16.70 6.87 44.53
CA THR A 119 -17.69 6.24 43.64
C THR A 119 -17.06 5.86 42.30
N TRP A 120 -16.29 6.77 41.71
CA TRP A 120 -15.54 6.53 40.47
C TRP A 120 -14.55 5.37 40.61
N GLU A 121 -13.64 5.43 41.60
CA GLU A 121 -12.61 4.40 41.82
C GLU A 121 -13.19 3.02 42.14
N PHE A 122 -14.31 2.96 42.85
CA PHE A 122 -15.00 1.69 43.13
C PHE A 122 -15.59 1.11 41.84
N LYS A 123 -16.31 1.92 41.05
CA LYS A 123 -16.96 1.44 39.83
C LYS A 123 -15.97 1.07 38.73
N MET A 124 -14.89 1.83 38.56
CA MET A 124 -13.84 1.47 37.59
C MET A 124 -13.18 0.13 37.91
N ARG A 125 -12.90 -0.16 39.18
CA ARG A 125 -12.36 -1.48 39.59
C ARG A 125 -13.33 -2.63 39.32
N GLN A 126 -14.63 -2.40 39.52
CA GLN A 126 -15.65 -3.38 39.19
C GLN A 126 -15.65 -3.67 37.68
N ILE A 127 -15.70 -2.60 36.86
CA ILE A 127 -15.68 -2.68 35.39
C ILE A 127 -14.43 -3.40 34.87
N GLU A 128 -13.24 -3.07 35.37
CA GLU A 128 -11.98 -3.73 34.98
C GLU A 128 -11.97 -5.24 35.30
N THR A 129 -12.55 -5.61 36.45
CA THR A 129 -12.64 -7.02 36.87
C THR A 129 -13.59 -7.79 35.95
N GLU A 130 -14.77 -7.24 35.65
CA GLU A 130 -15.74 -7.87 34.75
C GLU A 130 -15.25 -7.96 33.30
N CYS A 131 -14.51 -6.94 32.83
CA CYS A 131 -13.82 -6.95 31.54
C CYS A 131 -12.81 -8.12 31.46
N THR A 132 -11.95 -8.27 32.47
CA THR A 132 -10.98 -9.37 32.54
C THR A 132 -11.65 -10.75 32.52
N HIS A 133 -12.77 -10.91 33.22
CA HIS A 133 -13.54 -12.16 33.22
C HIS A 133 -14.14 -12.47 31.85
N THR A 134 -14.73 -11.47 31.20
CA THR A 134 -15.35 -11.60 29.87
C THR A 134 -14.30 -12.04 28.83
N VAL A 135 -13.13 -11.41 28.85
CA VAL A 135 -12.02 -11.76 27.94
C VAL A 135 -11.54 -13.20 28.14
N LYS A 136 -11.38 -13.65 29.39
CA LYS A 136 -10.97 -15.04 29.68
C LYS A 136 -12.00 -16.05 29.19
N ALA A 137 -13.29 -15.74 29.36
CA ALA A 137 -14.38 -16.58 28.85
C ALA A 137 -14.35 -16.65 27.31
N LEU A 138 -14.21 -15.50 26.65
CA LEU A 138 -14.10 -15.41 25.19
C LEU A 138 -12.90 -16.21 24.64
N GLN A 139 -11.72 -16.06 25.26
CA GLN A 139 -10.51 -16.83 24.86
C GLN A 139 -10.73 -18.33 25.00
N SER A 140 -11.40 -18.77 26.07
CA SER A 140 -11.73 -20.19 26.26
C SER A 140 -12.68 -20.68 25.18
N ARG A 141 -13.74 -19.93 24.89
CA ARG A 141 -14.76 -20.27 23.88
C ARG A 141 -14.17 -20.37 22.49
N ILE A 142 -13.37 -19.38 22.08
CA ILE A 142 -12.70 -19.37 20.77
C ILE A 142 -11.76 -20.58 20.61
N ARG A 143 -10.98 -20.93 21.65
CA ARG A 143 -10.08 -22.08 21.59
C ARG A 143 -10.82 -23.42 21.43
N SER A 144 -12.02 -23.55 21.98
CA SER A 144 -12.82 -24.78 21.88
C SER A 144 -13.70 -24.86 20.65
N GLU A 145 -14.32 -23.75 20.23
CA GLU A 145 -15.38 -23.76 19.22
C GLU A 145 -14.88 -23.43 17.81
N LEU A 146 -13.90 -22.52 17.67
CA LEU A 146 -13.42 -22.12 16.34
C LEU A 146 -12.82 -23.29 15.53
N PRO A 147 -12.04 -24.22 16.12
CA PRO A 147 -11.58 -25.39 15.38
C PRO A 147 -12.71 -26.29 14.88
N LEU A 148 -13.85 -26.33 15.58
CA LEU A 148 -15.00 -27.14 15.19
C LEU A 148 -15.75 -26.52 14.00
N LEU A 149 -15.88 -25.19 13.99
CA LEU A 149 -16.49 -24.46 12.86
C LEU A 149 -15.68 -24.63 11.57
N LEU A 150 -14.34 -24.59 11.68
CA LEU A 150 -13.44 -24.66 10.53
C LEU A 150 -13.01 -26.09 10.17
N ASP A 151 -13.52 -27.11 10.86
CA ASP A 151 -13.06 -28.49 10.72
C ASP A 151 -13.14 -29.01 9.28
N THR A 152 -14.25 -28.69 8.60
CA THR A 152 -14.48 -29.11 7.21
C THR A 152 -13.49 -28.44 6.26
N ALA A 153 -13.25 -27.13 6.41
CA ALA A 153 -12.31 -26.38 5.57
C ALA A 153 -10.86 -26.85 5.78
N ILE A 154 -10.45 -27.05 7.04
CA ILE A 154 -9.12 -27.54 7.40
C ILE A 154 -8.90 -28.96 6.86
N THR A 155 -9.92 -29.83 6.98
CA THR A 155 -9.84 -31.20 6.48
C THR A 155 -9.70 -31.23 4.96
N ARG A 156 -10.47 -30.42 4.24
CA ARG A 156 -10.34 -30.27 2.78
C ARG A 156 -8.93 -29.82 2.38
N HIS A 157 -8.40 -28.79 3.04
CA HIS A 157 -7.03 -28.32 2.82
C HIS A 157 -5.99 -29.41 3.04
N CYS A 158 -6.12 -30.21 4.10
CA CYS A 158 -5.20 -31.32 4.36
C CYS A 158 -5.24 -32.40 3.27
N ILE A 159 -6.41 -32.66 2.68
CA ILE A 159 -6.55 -33.56 1.53
C ILE A 159 -5.85 -32.97 0.30
N GLU A 160 -6.04 -31.68 0.01
CA GLU A 160 -5.37 -31.02 -1.12
C GLU A 160 -3.84 -31.01 -0.99
N VAL A 161 -3.34 -30.77 0.22
CA VAL A 161 -1.90 -30.86 0.52
C VAL A 161 -1.40 -32.29 0.34
N HIS A 162 -2.13 -33.29 0.87
CA HIS A 162 -1.80 -34.70 0.69
C HIS A 162 -1.69 -35.06 -0.79
N ASP A 163 -2.70 -34.72 -1.59
CA ASP A 163 -2.75 -35.06 -3.02
C ASP A 163 -1.67 -34.36 -3.83
N ALA A 164 -1.35 -33.10 -3.50
CA ALA A 164 -0.25 -32.37 -4.11
C ALA A 164 1.11 -33.05 -3.81
N LEU A 165 1.33 -33.45 -2.56
CA LEU A 165 2.56 -34.15 -2.17
C LEU A 165 2.67 -35.54 -2.79
N MET A 166 1.55 -36.27 -2.89
CA MET A 166 1.50 -37.56 -3.58
C MET A 166 1.89 -37.43 -5.06
N LYS A 167 1.43 -36.36 -5.74
CA LYS A 167 1.83 -36.07 -7.12
C LYS A 167 3.33 -35.80 -7.23
N GLU A 168 3.92 -35.04 -6.32
CA GLU A 168 5.37 -34.79 -6.31
C GLU A 168 6.18 -36.08 -6.09
N ILE A 169 5.73 -36.95 -5.17
CA ILE A 169 6.34 -38.26 -4.95
C ILE A 169 6.26 -39.10 -6.23
N ASP A 170 5.09 -39.18 -6.85
CA ASP A 170 4.89 -39.98 -8.06
C ASP A 170 5.72 -39.42 -9.25
N LEU A 171 5.84 -38.10 -9.40
CA LEU A 171 6.71 -37.45 -10.39
C LEU A 171 8.19 -37.74 -10.15
N PHE A 172 8.63 -37.66 -8.90
CA PHE A 172 10.00 -37.99 -8.51
C PHE A 172 10.32 -39.46 -8.84
N LEU A 173 9.43 -40.38 -8.46
CA LEU A 173 9.63 -41.81 -8.71
C LEU A 173 9.53 -42.17 -10.20
N ALA A 174 8.81 -41.40 -11.01
CA ALA A 174 8.74 -41.58 -12.46
C ALA A 174 10.01 -41.13 -13.21
N GLY A 175 10.92 -40.40 -12.55
CA GLY A 175 12.15 -39.90 -13.16
C GLY A 175 13.10 -41.01 -13.66
N GLN A 176 13.91 -40.69 -14.68
CA GLN A 176 14.84 -41.65 -15.34
C GLN A 176 16.06 -42.07 -14.48
N LYS A 177 16.14 -41.69 -13.20
CA LYS A 177 17.31 -42.00 -12.37
C LYS A 177 17.42 -43.52 -12.14
N ARG A 178 18.64 -44.06 -12.31
CA ARG A 178 18.96 -45.49 -12.10
C ARG A 178 19.19 -45.86 -10.63
N SER A 179 19.20 -44.89 -9.72
CA SER A 179 19.31 -45.07 -8.27
C SER A 179 18.69 -43.86 -7.58
N ILE A 180 18.19 -44.05 -6.36
CA ILE A 180 17.71 -42.98 -5.47
C ILE A 180 18.66 -42.96 -4.29
N ASP A 181 19.35 -41.84 -4.08
CA ASP A 181 20.26 -41.68 -2.94
C ASP A 181 19.64 -40.82 -1.81
N ALA A 182 20.40 -40.62 -0.74
CA ALA A 182 19.96 -39.80 0.39
C ALA A 182 19.69 -38.34 0.00
N GLN A 183 20.48 -37.78 -0.94
CA GLN A 183 20.35 -36.39 -1.38
C GLN A 183 19.03 -36.19 -2.12
N ASP A 184 18.65 -37.16 -2.95
CA ASP A 184 17.38 -37.17 -3.66
C ASP A 184 16.18 -37.12 -2.68
N LEU A 185 16.25 -37.85 -1.58
CA LEU A 185 15.20 -37.83 -0.55
C LEU A 185 15.10 -36.47 0.15
N HIS A 186 16.24 -35.81 0.42
CA HIS A 186 16.25 -34.45 0.97
C HIS A 186 15.62 -33.47 -0.01
N GLU A 187 15.92 -33.59 -1.31
CA GLU A 187 15.34 -32.76 -2.35
C GLU A 187 13.80 -32.89 -2.40
N ILE A 188 13.27 -34.10 -2.26
CA ILE A 188 11.81 -34.33 -2.18
C ILE A 188 11.22 -33.64 -0.94
N VAL A 189 11.86 -33.77 0.22
CA VAL A 189 11.38 -33.14 1.46
C VAL A 189 11.36 -31.62 1.34
N ASP A 190 12.39 -31.03 0.72
CA ASP A 190 12.45 -29.58 0.51
C ASP A 190 11.41 -29.11 -0.52
N ARG A 191 11.21 -29.85 -1.62
CA ARG A 191 10.11 -29.59 -2.55
C ARG A 191 8.74 -29.69 -1.86
N ALA A 192 8.55 -30.71 -1.04
CA ALA A 192 7.32 -30.90 -0.26
C ALA A 192 7.05 -29.70 0.65
N ARG A 193 8.08 -29.19 1.35
CA ARG A 193 7.97 -27.98 2.17
C ARG A 193 7.50 -26.76 1.37
N ILE A 194 8.06 -26.55 0.18
CA ILE A 194 7.67 -25.45 -0.72
C ILE A 194 6.21 -25.59 -1.15
N VAL A 195 5.81 -26.80 -1.58
CA VAL A 195 4.43 -27.08 -2.00
C VAL A 195 3.43 -26.85 -0.87
N VAL A 196 3.71 -27.36 0.33
CA VAL A 196 2.82 -27.14 1.49
C VAL A 196 2.76 -25.66 1.87
N ALA A 197 3.89 -24.95 1.83
CA ALA A 197 3.93 -23.52 2.15
C ALA A 197 3.07 -22.71 1.17
N GLU A 198 3.17 -22.99 -0.13
CA GLU A 198 2.41 -22.31 -1.17
C GLU A 198 0.91 -22.64 -1.08
N ARG A 199 0.55 -23.92 -0.92
CA ARG A 199 -0.85 -24.34 -0.74
C ARG A 199 -1.49 -23.71 0.49
N ARG A 200 -0.75 -23.68 1.61
CA ARG A 200 -1.20 -23.01 2.83
C ARG A 200 -1.44 -21.52 2.59
N ARG A 201 -0.53 -20.83 1.87
CA ARG A 201 -0.66 -19.41 1.56
C ARG A 201 -1.93 -19.12 0.75
N LEU A 202 -2.20 -19.93 -0.27
CA LEU A 202 -3.40 -19.83 -1.09
C LEU A 202 -4.67 -20.11 -0.28
N TRP A 203 -4.70 -21.24 0.45
CA TRP A 203 -5.84 -21.61 1.29
C TRP A 203 -6.20 -20.51 2.30
N LEU A 204 -5.21 -19.93 2.97
CA LEU A 204 -5.41 -18.83 3.92
C LEU A 204 -5.96 -17.57 3.24
N SER A 205 -5.52 -17.27 2.01
CA SER A 205 -6.05 -16.15 1.24
C SER A 205 -7.52 -16.37 0.92
N ASP A 206 -7.88 -17.58 0.48
CA ASP A 206 -9.23 -17.92 0.02
C ASP A 206 -10.24 -18.04 1.16
N HIS A 207 -9.79 -18.41 2.37
CA HIS A 207 -10.66 -18.64 3.54
C HIS A 207 -10.55 -17.53 4.59
N ARG A 208 -9.86 -16.41 4.29
CA ARG A 208 -9.69 -15.30 5.23
C ARG A 208 -11.03 -14.75 5.70
N GLU A 209 -11.96 -14.53 4.77
CA GLU A 209 -13.28 -13.95 5.08
C GLU A 209 -14.12 -14.91 5.93
N GLU A 210 -14.17 -16.20 5.60
CA GLU A 210 -14.88 -17.23 6.38
C GLU A 210 -14.33 -17.30 7.82
N PHE A 211 -13.02 -17.22 7.96
CA PHE A 211 -12.36 -17.20 9.26
C PHE A 211 -12.75 -15.96 10.08
N VAL A 212 -12.67 -14.76 9.48
CA VAL A 212 -13.02 -13.49 10.15
C VAL A 212 -14.50 -13.49 10.53
N GLN A 213 -15.37 -13.97 9.65
CA GLN A 213 -16.81 -14.09 9.90
C GLN A 213 -17.09 -15.04 11.07
N SER A 214 -16.49 -16.23 11.08
CA SER A 214 -16.64 -17.20 12.17
C SER A 214 -16.16 -16.64 13.51
N LEU A 215 -15.03 -15.91 13.49
CA LEU A 215 -14.50 -15.26 14.68
C LEU A 215 -15.43 -14.13 15.17
N SER A 216 -15.97 -13.33 14.26
CA SER A 216 -16.93 -12.26 14.54
C SER A 216 -18.20 -12.82 15.19
N GLU A 217 -18.79 -13.86 14.61
CA GLU A 217 -19.98 -14.53 15.15
C GLU A 217 -19.72 -15.12 16.54
N LEU A 218 -18.58 -15.81 16.72
CA LEU A 218 -18.20 -16.38 18.01
C LEU A 218 -17.90 -15.34 19.09
N SER A 219 -17.59 -14.11 18.72
CA SER A 219 -17.16 -13.06 19.66
C SER A 219 -18.17 -11.93 19.84
N ALA A 220 -19.20 -11.84 18.99
CA ALA A 220 -20.14 -10.72 18.94
C ALA A 220 -20.70 -10.33 20.32
N GLU A 221 -21.25 -11.29 21.06
CA GLU A 221 -21.85 -11.04 22.39
C GLU A 221 -20.83 -10.54 23.42
N ASP A 222 -19.61 -11.08 23.40
CA ASP A 222 -18.56 -10.66 24.34
C ASP A 222 -17.99 -9.29 23.95
N ILE A 223 -17.81 -9.00 22.66
CA ILE A 223 -17.41 -7.65 22.20
C ILE A 223 -18.49 -6.64 22.60
N ASP A 224 -19.77 -6.92 22.34
CA ASP A 224 -20.90 -6.07 22.77
C ASP A 224 -20.87 -5.82 24.28
N ARG A 225 -20.46 -6.83 25.06
CA ARG A 225 -20.31 -6.70 26.51
C ARG A 225 -19.12 -5.83 26.89
N LEU A 226 -17.98 -5.96 26.22
CA LEU A 226 -16.79 -5.12 26.43
C LEU A 226 -17.06 -3.66 26.08
N GLU A 227 -17.76 -3.40 24.97
CA GLU A 227 -18.23 -2.06 24.59
C GLU A 227 -19.14 -1.47 25.67
N ARG A 228 -20.09 -2.26 26.19
CA ARG A 228 -20.99 -1.82 27.27
C ARG A 228 -20.25 -1.41 28.54
N PHE A 229 -19.17 -2.09 28.90
CA PHE A 229 -18.38 -1.72 30.08
C PHE A 229 -17.71 -0.36 29.94
N TYR A 230 -17.14 -0.05 28.78
CA TYR A 230 -16.58 1.28 28.53
C TYR A 230 -17.68 2.35 28.53
N ASN A 231 -18.81 2.08 27.87
CA ASN A 231 -19.94 3.01 27.85
C ASN A 231 -20.55 3.21 29.25
N GLU A 232 -20.56 2.20 30.13
CA GLU A 232 -20.96 2.37 31.53
C GLU A 232 -20.01 3.31 32.29
N ALA A 233 -18.70 3.26 32.02
CA ALA A 233 -17.73 4.18 32.59
C ALA A 233 -17.96 5.62 32.08
N LEU A 234 -18.24 5.79 30.78
CA LEU A 234 -18.59 7.08 30.19
C LEU A 234 -19.88 7.64 30.80
N ASP A 235 -20.95 6.84 30.90
CA ASP A 235 -22.23 7.24 31.49
C ASP A 235 -22.09 7.60 32.97
N LEU A 236 -21.20 6.91 33.70
CA LEU A 236 -20.85 7.29 35.06
C LEU A 236 -20.16 8.66 35.10
N ALA A 237 -19.16 8.89 34.24
CA ALA A 237 -18.49 10.18 34.14
C ALA A 237 -19.46 11.32 33.77
N ALA A 238 -20.32 11.11 32.76
CA ALA A 238 -21.34 12.06 32.35
C ALA A 238 -22.26 12.46 33.51
N ARG A 239 -22.76 11.47 34.27
CA ARG A 239 -23.61 11.73 35.44
C ARG A 239 -22.89 12.48 36.56
N LEU A 240 -21.64 12.11 36.85
CA LEU A 240 -20.85 12.75 37.90
C LEU A 240 -20.47 14.20 37.54
N PHE A 241 -20.25 14.49 36.26
CA PHE A 241 -19.76 15.79 35.78
C PHE A 241 -20.79 16.62 35.00
N ARG A 242 -22.03 16.16 34.93
CA ARG A 242 -23.15 16.81 34.22
C ARG A 242 -22.84 17.09 32.74
N ILE A 243 -22.24 16.12 32.06
CA ILE A 243 -21.97 16.21 30.61
C ILE A 243 -23.24 15.77 29.88
N GLU A 244 -23.81 16.65 29.06
CA GLU A 244 -25.09 16.41 28.38
C GLU A 244 -25.02 15.30 27.33
N TYR A 245 -23.90 15.20 26.63
CA TYR A 245 -23.70 14.23 25.57
C TYR A 245 -22.27 13.69 25.59
N ILE A 246 -22.16 12.36 25.58
CA ILE A 246 -20.92 11.65 25.37
C ILE A 246 -21.17 10.64 24.24
N PRO A 247 -20.41 10.70 23.13
CA PRO A 247 -20.53 9.68 22.10
C PRO A 247 -20.16 8.33 22.70
N LYS A 248 -20.93 7.31 22.33
CA LYS A 248 -20.61 5.94 22.74
C LYS A 248 -19.37 5.49 22.01
N TRP A 249 -18.49 4.82 22.73
CA TRP A 249 -17.37 4.13 22.11
C TRP A 249 -17.88 2.86 21.45
N ASN A 250 -17.40 2.62 20.24
CA ASN A 250 -17.68 1.43 19.46
C ASN A 250 -16.34 0.78 19.12
N VAL A 251 -16.18 -0.50 19.46
CA VAL A 251 -14.97 -1.24 19.12
C VAL A 251 -15.04 -1.52 17.63
N ASP A 252 -14.04 -1.07 16.89
CA ASP A 252 -13.99 -1.40 15.47
C ASP A 252 -13.69 -2.90 15.32
N ARG A 253 -14.72 -3.65 14.91
CA ARG A 253 -14.64 -5.10 14.69
C ARG A 253 -13.85 -5.44 13.43
N GLU A 254 -13.75 -4.50 12.49
CA GLU A 254 -13.12 -4.68 11.19
C GLU A 254 -11.61 -4.32 11.23
N GLU A 255 -11.19 -3.44 12.14
CA GLU A 255 -9.80 -2.93 12.21
C GLU A 255 -8.81 -3.84 12.96
N VAL A 256 -9.28 -4.87 13.66
CA VAL A 256 -8.37 -5.75 14.41
C VAL A 256 -7.71 -6.74 13.46
N ASN A 257 -6.57 -6.34 12.93
CA ASN A 257 -5.76 -7.12 11.98
C ASN A 257 -5.46 -8.53 12.50
N PHE A 258 -6.17 -9.50 11.94
CA PHE A 258 -5.83 -10.90 12.14
C PHE A 258 -4.50 -11.21 11.45
N SER A 259 -3.44 -11.41 12.23
CA SER A 259 -2.10 -11.72 11.72
C SER A 259 -1.76 -13.19 11.94
N TRP A 260 -1.68 -13.94 10.85
CA TRP A 260 -1.36 -15.37 10.81
C TRP A 260 0.14 -15.70 10.97
N GLN A 261 0.92 -14.82 11.61
CA GLN A 261 2.31 -14.62 11.21
C GLN A 261 3.23 -15.85 11.29
N ILE A 262 2.92 -16.94 12.01
CA ILE A 262 3.81 -18.11 12.05
C ILE A 262 3.03 -19.41 12.20
N ALA A 263 2.53 -19.97 11.09
CA ALA A 263 2.30 -21.42 11.04
C ALA A 263 3.67 -22.11 10.99
N THR A 264 3.93 -23.01 11.96
CA THR A 264 5.16 -23.81 11.99
C THR A 264 5.39 -24.53 10.65
N PRO A 265 6.65 -24.70 10.24
CA PRO A 265 6.98 -25.33 8.96
C PRO A 265 6.43 -26.76 8.89
N PHE A 266 6.11 -27.22 7.68
CA PHE A 266 5.76 -28.61 7.43
C PHE A 266 7.01 -29.48 7.67
N GLU A 267 6.88 -30.43 8.59
CA GLU A 267 7.93 -31.37 8.91
C GLU A 267 7.54 -32.76 8.44
N TRP A 268 8.29 -33.27 7.49
CA TRP A 268 8.16 -34.64 7.02
C TRP A 268 9.54 -35.28 6.98
N LYS A 269 9.68 -36.39 7.71
CA LYS A 269 10.93 -37.14 7.85
C LYS A 269 10.68 -38.54 7.30
N PRO A 270 10.79 -38.76 5.98
CA PRO A 270 10.64 -40.09 5.40
C PRO A 270 11.71 -41.00 6.04
N ARG A 271 11.31 -42.24 6.38
CA ARG A 271 12.26 -43.22 6.90
C ARG A 271 13.11 -43.75 5.74
N PHE A 272 14.38 -44.06 6.03
CA PHE A 272 15.34 -44.81 5.20
C PHE A 272 16.10 -44.03 4.11
N ALA A 273 17.31 -43.55 4.45
CA ALA A 273 18.31 -43.11 3.48
C ALA A 273 19.40 -44.16 3.20
N TRP A 274 19.59 -45.17 4.08
CA TRP A 274 20.74 -46.08 4.01
C TRP A 274 20.40 -47.53 3.64
N GLU A 275 19.14 -47.98 3.80
CA GLU A 275 18.72 -49.35 3.43
C GLU A 275 18.45 -49.52 1.92
N LEU A 276 18.44 -48.42 1.16
CA LEU A 276 18.04 -48.40 -0.26
C LEU A 276 19.14 -48.84 -1.23
N ASP A 277 20.41 -48.89 -0.79
CA ASP A 277 21.54 -49.25 -1.65
C ASP A 277 21.60 -50.75 -2.00
N MET A 278 20.80 -51.61 -1.35
CA MET A 278 20.95 -53.07 -1.44
C MET A 278 19.84 -53.81 -2.22
N VAL A 279 18.87 -53.13 -2.83
CA VAL A 279 17.66 -53.78 -3.40
C VAL A 279 17.46 -53.42 -4.90
N PRO A 280 16.93 -54.33 -5.74
CA PRO A 280 16.58 -54.00 -7.13
C PRO A 280 15.53 -52.87 -7.23
N LEU A 281 15.73 -51.93 -8.16
CA LEU A 281 14.91 -50.72 -8.35
C LEU A 281 13.39 -50.95 -8.33
N ARG A 282 12.90 -52.00 -8.99
CA ARG A 282 11.45 -52.28 -9.06
C ARG A 282 10.82 -52.56 -7.69
N TRP A 283 11.59 -53.14 -6.77
CA TRP A 283 11.14 -53.41 -5.39
C TRP A 283 11.31 -52.18 -4.52
N ILE A 284 12.36 -51.38 -4.78
CA ILE A 284 12.56 -50.07 -4.16
C ILE A 284 11.35 -49.17 -4.41
N TYR A 285 10.90 -48.99 -5.65
CA TYR A 285 9.77 -48.08 -5.95
C TYR A 285 8.52 -48.38 -5.14
N LYS A 286 8.07 -49.64 -5.10
CA LYS A 286 6.84 -50.02 -4.38
C LYS A 286 6.99 -49.89 -2.86
N ARG A 287 8.17 -50.20 -2.33
CA ARG A 287 8.46 -50.09 -0.89
C ARG A 287 8.63 -48.64 -0.46
N VAL A 288 9.45 -47.87 -1.18
CA VAL A 288 9.66 -46.43 -0.99
C VAL A 288 8.33 -45.70 -1.05
N ARG A 289 7.51 -45.92 -2.08
CA ARG A 289 6.19 -45.30 -2.19
C ARG A 289 5.30 -45.64 -0.99
N ARG A 290 5.22 -46.91 -0.58
CA ARG A 290 4.41 -47.33 0.58
C ARG A 290 4.87 -46.64 1.88
N ASP A 291 6.18 -46.62 2.13
CA ASP A 291 6.73 -46.00 3.34
C ASP A 291 6.60 -44.47 3.32
N HIS A 292 6.74 -43.85 2.15
CA HIS A 292 6.50 -42.42 1.95
C HIS A 292 5.04 -42.08 2.19
N VAL A 293 4.09 -42.82 1.61
CA VAL A 293 2.64 -42.64 1.86
C VAL A 293 2.34 -42.72 3.36
N ARG A 294 2.84 -43.76 4.04
CA ARG A 294 2.58 -43.94 5.47
C ARG A 294 3.16 -42.80 6.34
N THR A 295 4.39 -42.38 6.05
CA THR A 295 5.02 -41.27 6.78
C THR A 295 4.40 -39.92 6.43
N LEU A 296 3.90 -39.77 5.20
CA LEU A 296 3.18 -38.59 4.73
C LEU A 296 1.83 -38.47 5.44
N GLU A 297 1.03 -39.53 5.53
CA GLU A 297 -0.24 -39.55 6.28
C GLU A 297 -0.04 -39.09 7.72
N ALA A 298 0.99 -39.61 8.41
CA ALA A 298 1.34 -39.17 9.75
C ALA A 298 1.74 -37.69 9.81
N ALA A 299 2.53 -37.21 8.84
CA ALA A 299 2.91 -35.81 8.74
C ALA A 299 1.71 -34.88 8.45
N ILE A 300 0.73 -35.34 7.66
CA ILE A 300 -0.51 -34.59 7.38
C ILE A 300 -1.39 -34.48 8.63
N VAL A 301 -1.51 -35.54 9.44
CA VAL A 301 -2.21 -35.50 10.73
C VAL A 301 -1.54 -34.51 11.69
N GLU A 302 -0.21 -34.54 11.77
CA GLU A 302 0.53 -33.58 12.59
C GLU A 302 0.38 -32.15 12.07
N TYR A 303 0.46 -31.95 10.76
CA TYR A 303 0.25 -30.68 10.09
C TYR A 303 -1.14 -30.11 10.39
N ARG A 304 -2.20 -30.92 10.30
CA ARG A 304 -3.56 -30.52 10.69
C ARG A 304 -3.60 -30.00 12.12
N GLY A 305 -2.98 -30.74 13.05
CA GLY A 305 -2.88 -30.30 14.45
C GLY A 305 -2.11 -28.99 14.62
N ARG A 306 -1.07 -28.74 13.82
CA ARG A 306 -0.33 -27.48 13.81
C ARG A 306 -1.17 -26.31 13.27
N VAL A 307 -1.95 -26.53 12.21
CA VAL A 307 -2.87 -25.52 11.64
C VAL A 307 -3.95 -25.13 12.67
N VAL A 308 -4.58 -26.12 13.32
CA VAL A 308 -5.57 -25.87 14.38
C VAL A 308 -4.99 -25.07 15.54
N ARG A 309 -3.78 -25.42 16.00
CA ARG A 309 -3.11 -24.65 17.07
C ARG A 309 -2.76 -23.23 16.64
N ALA A 310 -2.30 -23.05 15.40
CA ALA A 310 -1.98 -21.73 14.87
C ALA A 310 -3.23 -20.83 14.76
N LEU A 311 -4.37 -21.38 14.33
CA LEU A 311 -5.68 -20.71 14.35
C LEU A 311 -6.03 -20.23 15.75
N ALA A 312 -6.03 -21.16 16.72
CA ALA A 312 -6.42 -20.87 18.10
C ALA A 312 -5.49 -19.84 18.76
N GLU A 313 -4.19 -19.89 18.48
CA GLU A 313 -3.20 -18.94 18.98
C GLU A 313 -3.41 -17.55 18.37
N ALA A 314 -3.55 -17.46 17.04
CA ALA A 314 -3.78 -16.19 16.36
C ALA A 314 -5.12 -15.55 16.80
N SER A 315 -6.18 -16.33 16.99
CA SER A 315 -7.43 -15.81 17.58
C SER A 315 -7.26 -15.39 19.04
N SER A 316 -6.45 -16.11 19.84
CA SER A 316 -6.14 -15.71 21.21
C SER A 316 -5.38 -14.39 21.27
N GLN A 317 -4.46 -14.16 20.33
CA GLN A 317 -3.72 -12.91 20.18
C GLN A 317 -4.66 -11.77 19.77
N TRP A 318 -5.58 -12.03 18.83
CA TRP A 318 -6.62 -11.08 18.44
C TRP A 318 -7.50 -10.68 19.64
N VAL A 319 -8.02 -11.63 20.43
CA VAL A 319 -8.78 -11.33 21.66
C VAL A 319 -7.94 -10.53 22.66
N SER A 320 -6.66 -10.86 22.79
CA SER A 320 -5.75 -10.15 23.68
C SER A 320 -5.52 -8.71 23.23
N SER A 321 -5.49 -8.47 21.92
CA SER A 321 -5.40 -7.12 21.34
C SER A 321 -6.64 -6.30 21.68
N VAL A 322 -7.84 -6.83 21.40
CA VAL A 322 -9.12 -6.19 21.77
C VAL A 322 -9.16 -5.89 23.27
N HIS A 323 -8.79 -6.86 24.10
CA HIS A 323 -8.72 -6.66 25.55
C HIS A 323 -7.74 -5.56 25.94
N SER A 324 -6.53 -5.56 25.38
CA SER A 324 -5.55 -4.53 25.69
C SER A 324 -6.06 -3.15 25.32
N GLU A 325 -6.74 -3.01 24.19
CA GLU A 325 -7.31 -1.73 23.75
C GLU A 325 -8.44 -1.24 24.66
N VAL A 326 -9.41 -2.11 24.99
CA VAL A 326 -10.51 -1.78 25.92
C VAL A 326 -9.94 -1.41 27.29
N ARG A 327 -9.02 -2.23 27.81
CA ARG A 327 -8.44 -2.05 29.14
C ARG A 327 -7.58 -0.80 29.21
N ASP A 328 -6.74 -0.56 28.22
CA ASP A 328 -5.86 0.61 28.20
C ASP A 328 -6.70 1.89 28.04
N SER A 329 -7.77 1.86 27.23
CA SER A 329 -8.75 2.95 27.15
C SER A 329 -9.46 3.20 28.49
N LEU A 330 -9.96 2.15 29.17
CA LEU A 330 -10.58 2.27 30.50
C LEU A 330 -9.60 2.83 31.53
N ARG A 331 -8.37 2.34 31.53
CA ARG A 331 -7.32 2.75 32.46
C ARG A 331 -6.93 4.20 32.23
N ASN A 332 -6.77 4.62 30.99
CA ASN A 332 -6.45 6.00 30.63
C ASN A 332 -7.56 6.95 31.08
N LEU A 333 -8.82 6.61 30.80
CA LEU A 333 -9.99 7.35 31.29
C LEU A 333 -9.99 7.42 32.82
N GLY A 334 -9.73 6.29 33.49
CA GLY A 334 -9.61 6.20 34.94
C GLY A 334 -8.55 7.15 35.52
N ILE A 335 -7.36 7.17 34.92
CA ILE A 335 -6.23 8.03 35.31
C ILE A 335 -6.57 9.51 35.09
N GLN A 336 -7.08 9.87 33.92
CA GLN A 336 -7.42 11.26 33.58
C GLN A 336 -8.47 11.82 34.54
N VAL A 337 -9.56 11.09 34.77
CA VAL A 337 -10.62 11.50 35.70
C VAL A 337 -10.09 11.59 37.13
N ALA A 338 -9.30 10.61 37.59
CA ALA A 338 -8.73 10.63 38.93
C ALA A 338 -7.72 11.78 39.12
N GLY A 339 -6.93 12.09 38.10
CA GLY A 339 -5.99 13.21 38.06
C GLY A 339 -6.71 14.56 38.13
N ALA A 340 -7.74 14.74 37.29
CA ALA A 340 -8.59 15.93 37.29
C ALA A 340 -9.27 16.15 38.65
N LEU A 341 -9.84 15.10 39.25
CA LEU A 341 -10.45 15.15 40.59
C LEU A 341 -9.42 15.47 41.69
N SER A 342 -8.17 15.03 41.52
CA SER A 342 -7.08 15.26 42.48
C SER A 342 -6.39 16.62 42.28
N GLY A 343 -6.72 17.35 41.23
CA GLY A 343 -6.14 18.66 40.96
C GLY A 343 -4.77 18.66 40.30
N GLN A 344 -4.39 17.55 39.68
CA GLN A 344 -3.25 17.56 38.78
C GLN A 344 -3.55 18.52 37.62
N ALA A 345 -2.50 19.17 37.09
CA ALA A 345 -2.66 20.09 35.98
C ALA A 345 -3.34 19.37 34.81
N VAL A 346 -4.45 19.94 34.33
CA VAL A 346 -5.14 19.46 33.14
C VAL A 346 -4.14 19.50 31.99
N SER A 347 -4.15 18.48 31.14
CA SER A 347 -3.35 18.46 29.92
C SER A 347 -3.47 19.78 29.15
N SER A 348 -2.34 20.33 28.69
CA SER A 348 -2.31 21.54 27.85
C SER A 348 -3.13 21.38 26.56
N LEU A 349 -3.45 20.14 26.17
CA LEU A 349 -4.27 19.81 25.02
C LEU A 349 -5.75 20.20 25.19
N SER A 350 -6.23 20.42 26.42
CA SER A 350 -7.68 20.56 26.67
C SER A 350 -8.33 21.73 25.93
N GLU A 351 -7.65 22.88 25.79
CA GLU A 351 -8.21 24.05 25.10
C GLU A 351 -8.28 23.84 23.58
N GLU A 352 -7.25 23.23 23.01
CA GLU A 352 -7.18 22.93 21.58
C GLU A 352 -8.17 21.82 21.20
N VAL A 353 -8.36 20.83 22.08
CA VAL A 353 -9.35 19.77 21.91
C VAL A 353 -10.78 20.31 21.94
N ASP A 354 -11.11 21.23 22.85
CA ASP A 354 -12.44 21.87 22.89
C ASP A 354 -12.74 22.62 21.56
N THR A 355 -11.72 23.19 20.93
CA THR A 355 -11.83 23.85 19.62
C THR A 355 -12.14 22.86 18.50
N VAL A 356 -11.41 21.73 18.44
CA VAL A 356 -11.64 20.69 17.42
C VAL A 356 -12.98 20.00 17.63
N LEU A 357 -13.37 19.71 18.87
CA LEU A 357 -14.67 19.13 19.23
C LEU A 357 -15.83 20.02 18.81
N SER A 358 -15.74 21.32 19.08
CA SER A 358 -16.77 22.29 18.67
C SER A 358 -16.96 22.28 17.14
N ARG A 359 -15.86 22.21 16.39
CA ARG A 359 -15.89 22.11 14.93
C ARG A 359 -16.51 20.79 14.44
N LEU A 360 -16.15 19.66 15.05
CA LEU A 360 -16.72 18.35 14.71
C LEU A 360 -18.22 18.28 15.02
N GLU A 361 -18.68 18.91 16.10
CA GLU A 361 -20.10 18.94 16.46
C GLU A 361 -20.93 19.77 15.46
N VAL A 362 -20.37 20.87 14.95
CA VAL A 362 -21.00 21.63 13.85
C VAL A 362 -21.15 20.75 12.61
N ILE A 363 -20.09 20.06 12.19
CA ILE A 363 -20.15 19.14 11.04
C ILE A 363 -21.18 18.02 11.28
N ARG A 364 -21.20 17.46 12.49
CA ARG A 364 -22.16 16.43 12.91
C ARG A 364 -23.60 16.92 12.77
N LEU A 365 -23.91 18.10 13.30
CA LEU A 365 -25.24 18.71 13.20
C LEU A 365 -25.61 19.01 11.75
N GLU A 366 -24.68 19.49 10.92
CA GLU A 366 -24.93 19.72 9.48
C GLU A 366 -25.27 18.42 8.74
N LEU A 367 -24.60 17.31 9.06
CA LEU A 367 -24.89 16.01 8.48
C LEU A 367 -26.27 15.47 8.89
N ILE A 368 -26.73 15.78 10.10
CA ILE A 368 -28.05 15.39 10.63
C ILE A 368 -29.16 16.29 10.07
N ASP A 369 -28.99 17.61 10.10
CA ASP A 369 -30.01 18.61 9.75
C ASP A 369 -30.33 18.64 8.25
N ARG A 370 -29.34 18.40 7.39
CA ARG A 370 -29.53 18.32 5.92
C ARG A 370 -30.31 17.09 5.45
N GLY A 371 -30.75 16.21 6.36
CA GLY A 371 -31.78 15.22 6.06
C GLY A 371 -33.16 15.86 5.80
N SER A 372 -33.35 17.14 6.16
CA SER A 372 -34.66 17.80 6.19
C SER A 372 -34.97 18.74 5.02
N ASP A 373 -33.99 19.35 4.35
CA ASP A 373 -34.27 20.50 3.47
C ASP A 373 -33.94 20.29 1.97
N LYS A 374 -34.98 20.40 1.13
CA LYS A 374 -34.93 20.37 -0.33
C LYS A 374 -35.00 21.81 -0.85
N THR A 375 -33.98 22.31 -1.57
CA THR A 375 -34.10 22.85 -2.95
C THR A 375 -32.86 23.61 -3.42
N ALA A 376 -32.62 23.44 -4.72
CA ALA A 376 -31.93 24.31 -5.66
C ALA A 376 -30.40 24.46 -5.54
N THR A 377 -29.66 24.02 -6.57
CA THR A 377 -29.08 24.93 -7.59
C THR A 377 -28.12 24.18 -8.55
N LEU A 378 -28.45 24.26 -9.85
CA LEU A 378 -27.66 24.28 -11.10
C LEU A 378 -26.56 23.22 -11.43
N LEU A 379 -26.79 22.57 -12.58
CA LEU A 379 -25.93 21.67 -13.34
C LEU A 379 -24.75 22.39 -14.03
N ARG A 380 -23.57 21.78 -13.98
CA ARG A 380 -22.51 21.93 -14.99
C ARG A 380 -21.82 20.57 -15.24
N THR A 381 -21.67 20.24 -16.53
CA THR A 381 -21.11 18.99 -17.08
C THR A 381 -19.59 18.90 -16.92
N ALA A 382 -19.07 17.70 -16.58
CA ALA A 382 -17.65 17.43 -16.39
C ALA A 382 -16.88 17.24 -17.72
N PRO A 383 -15.63 17.72 -17.85
CA PRO A 383 -14.79 17.54 -19.04
C PRO A 383 -14.17 16.14 -19.10
N GLY A 384 -13.90 15.65 -20.33
CA GLY A 384 -13.36 14.31 -20.61
C GLY A 384 -11.92 14.09 -20.11
N ARG A 385 -11.58 12.85 -19.77
CA ARG A 385 -10.25 12.44 -19.33
C ARG A 385 -9.25 12.43 -20.50
N GLN A 386 -8.26 13.32 -20.47
CA GLN A 386 -7.10 13.30 -21.39
C GLN A 386 -6.00 12.38 -20.83
N SER A 387 -5.23 11.65 -21.65
CA SER A 387 -4.11 10.82 -21.18
C SER A 387 -2.88 11.64 -20.79
N ILE A 388 -2.12 11.21 -19.77
CA ILE A 388 -0.84 11.86 -19.40
C ILE A 388 0.25 11.47 -20.39
N HIS A 389 0.83 12.44 -21.09
CA HIS A 389 1.87 12.20 -22.10
C HIS A 389 3.29 12.41 -21.56
N ARG A 390 4.25 11.66 -22.11
CA ARG A 390 5.69 11.81 -21.87
C ARG A 390 6.26 12.97 -22.68
N CYS A 391 7.47 13.42 -22.35
CA CYS A 391 8.17 14.44 -23.12
C CYS A 391 8.35 14.00 -24.59
N LEU A 392 7.75 14.75 -25.52
CA LEU A 392 7.81 14.47 -26.96
C LEU A 392 9.26 14.39 -27.46
N VAL A 393 10.10 15.35 -27.06
CA VAL A 393 11.50 15.43 -27.46
C VAL A 393 12.27 14.23 -26.93
N CYS A 394 12.09 13.86 -25.65
CA CYS A 394 12.73 12.68 -25.07
C CYS A 394 12.34 11.38 -25.79
N GLU A 395 11.06 11.18 -26.10
CA GLU A 395 10.61 9.96 -26.80
C GLU A 395 11.19 9.86 -28.21
N ARG A 396 11.28 11.00 -28.91
CA ARG A 396 11.86 11.04 -30.24
C ARG A 396 13.37 10.78 -30.22
N ILE A 397 14.12 11.41 -29.31
CA ILE A 397 15.55 11.13 -29.12
C ILE A 397 15.79 9.66 -28.79
N LYS A 398 15.00 9.08 -27.87
CA LYS A 398 15.10 7.67 -27.49
C LYS A 398 14.91 6.74 -28.69
N THR A 399 13.93 7.04 -29.53
CA THR A 399 13.66 6.28 -30.76
C THR A 399 14.83 6.37 -31.74
N GLU A 400 15.34 7.59 -31.98
CA GLU A 400 16.50 7.81 -32.85
C GLU A 400 17.77 7.13 -32.33
N LEU A 401 18.01 7.17 -31.02
CA LEU A 401 19.16 6.53 -30.38
C LEU A 401 19.07 5.00 -30.46
N PHE A 402 17.89 4.42 -30.23
CA PHE A 402 17.68 2.98 -30.39
C PHE A 402 17.96 2.54 -31.83
N ASN A 403 17.39 3.25 -32.82
CA ASN A 403 17.63 2.97 -34.24
C ASN A 403 19.11 3.11 -34.61
N PHE A 404 19.78 4.13 -34.09
CA PHE A 404 21.21 4.33 -34.25
C PHE A 404 22.00 3.12 -33.74
N PHE A 405 21.70 2.63 -32.54
CA PHE A 405 22.42 1.49 -32.01
C PHE A 405 22.12 0.18 -32.73
N CYS A 406 20.87 -0.09 -33.15
CA CYS A 406 20.57 -1.28 -33.95
C CYS A 406 21.37 -1.28 -35.27
N LYS A 407 21.47 -0.11 -35.92
CA LYS A 407 22.32 0.06 -37.11
C LYS A 407 23.79 -0.17 -36.78
N ARG A 408 24.30 0.39 -35.67
CA ARG A 408 25.69 0.21 -35.24
C ARG A 408 26.01 -1.23 -34.86
N GLN A 409 25.10 -1.95 -34.21
CA GLN A 409 25.28 -3.36 -33.87
C GLN A 409 25.54 -4.19 -35.13
N TYR A 410 24.71 -3.99 -36.17
CA TYR A 410 24.91 -4.62 -37.46
C TYR A 410 26.25 -4.21 -38.10
N GLU A 411 26.53 -2.91 -38.19
CA GLU A 411 27.78 -2.43 -38.79
C GLU A 411 29.02 -2.98 -38.08
N LEU A 412 29.01 -3.04 -36.75
CA LEU A 412 30.14 -3.52 -35.96
C LEU A 412 30.27 -5.04 -36.01
N SER A 413 29.19 -5.80 -36.20
CA SER A 413 29.28 -7.25 -36.34
C SER A 413 29.82 -7.66 -37.72
N VAL A 414 29.42 -6.99 -38.80
CA VAL A 414 29.80 -7.40 -40.18
C VAL A 414 30.98 -6.63 -40.79
N ASN A 415 31.31 -5.43 -40.32
CA ASN A 415 32.30 -4.56 -40.99
C ASN A 415 33.53 -4.28 -40.11
N GLU A 416 34.66 -4.89 -40.46
CA GLU A 416 35.92 -4.73 -39.74
C GLU A 416 36.47 -3.30 -39.77
N ALA A 417 36.29 -2.57 -40.88
CA ALA A 417 36.74 -1.18 -40.96
C ALA A 417 35.97 -0.30 -39.97
N ARG A 418 34.66 -0.54 -39.80
CA ARG A 418 33.83 0.14 -38.80
C ARG A 418 34.22 -0.22 -37.37
N ARG A 419 34.58 -1.47 -37.09
CA ARG A 419 35.14 -1.86 -35.77
C ARG A 419 36.44 -1.12 -35.46
N ARG A 420 37.35 -1.02 -36.45
CA ARG A 420 38.61 -0.29 -36.30
C ARG A 420 38.37 1.21 -36.09
N GLU A 421 37.42 1.80 -36.80
CA GLU A 421 37.02 3.19 -36.61
C GLU A 421 36.44 3.41 -35.20
N HIS A 422 35.55 2.54 -34.73
CA HIS A 422 34.98 2.60 -33.38
C HIS A 422 36.06 2.48 -32.29
N ALA A 423 37.01 1.56 -32.46
CA ALA A 423 38.15 1.42 -31.55
C ALA A 423 39.05 2.67 -31.53
N ARG A 424 39.36 3.24 -32.71
CA ARG A 424 40.15 4.48 -32.83
C ARG A 424 39.47 5.69 -32.21
N ALA A 425 38.14 5.73 -32.25
CA ALA A 425 37.34 6.79 -31.63
C ALA A 425 37.22 6.63 -30.10
N GLY A 426 37.82 5.60 -29.49
CA GLY A 426 37.69 5.34 -28.05
C GLY A 426 36.33 4.73 -27.65
N GLY A 427 35.59 4.17 -28.62
CA GLY A 427 34.29 3.54 -28.41
C GLY A 427 33.13 4.53 -28.26
N PHE A 428 32.15 4.15 -27.44
CA PHE A 428 31.13 5.07 -26.92
C PHE A 428 31.53 5.59 -25.54
N CYS A 429 31.01 6.75 -25.14
CA CYS A 429 31.19 7.24 -23.77
C CYS A 429 30.62 6.22 -22.75
N PRO A 430 31.01 6.28 -21.47
CA PRO A 430 30.62 5.27 -20.47
C PRO A 430 29.11 5.00 -20.42
N LEU A 431 28.29 6.06 -20.45
CA LEU A 431 26.83 5.93 -20.46
C LEU A 431 26.33 5.14 -21.68
N HIS A 432 26.75 5.54 -22.88
CA HIS A 432 26.30 4.93 -24.13
C HIS A 432 26.87 3.54 -24.38
N THR A 433 28.04 3.22 -23.81
CA THR A 433 28.56 1.86 -23.78
C THR A 433 27.60 0.92 -23.04
N TRP A 434 27.11 1.32 -21.85
CA TRP A 434 26.15 0.50 -21.10
C TRP A 434 24.79 0.39 -21.77
N GLN A 435 24.33 1.44 -22.45
CA GLN A 435 23.09 1.39 -23.21
C GLN A 435 23.19 0.49 -24.43
N TYR A 436 24.30 0.55 -25.16
CA TYR A 436 24.58 -0.37 -26.25
C TYR A 436 24.63 -1.83 -25.76
N ALA A 437 25.21 -2.07 -24.58
CA ALA A 437 25.25 -3.41 -23.99
C ALA A 437 23.87 -3.97 -23.59
N GLN A 438 22.87 -3.11 -23.32
CA GLN A 438 21.51 -3.55 -23.00
C GLN A 438 20.73 -4.09 -24.21
N ILE A 439 21.19 -3.80 -25.43
CA ILE A 439 20.49 -4.14 -26.68
C ILE A 439 21.31 -5.09 -27.56
N ALA A 440 22.63 -5.08 -27.46
CA ALA A 440 23.51 -5.94 -28.24
C ALA A 440 23.66 -7.32 -27.59
N ALA A 441 23.76 -8.37 -28.41
CA ALA A 441 24.08 -9.70 -27.91
C ALA A 441 25.54 -9.73 -27.38
N PRO A 442 25.87 -10.56 -26.37
CA PRO A 442 27.24 -10.67 -25.84
C PRO A 442 28.31 -10.94 -26.89
N GLN A 443 27.96 -11.67 -27.95
CA GLN A 443 28.83 -11.92 -29.09
C GLN A 443 29.14 -10.64 -29.87
N ASP A 444 28.14 -9.81 -30.16
CA ASP A 444 28.32 -8.54 -30.89
C ASP A 444 29.11 -7.53 -30.07
N ILE A 445 28.88 -7.49 -28.75
CA ILE A 445 29.69 -6.69 -27.82
C ILE A 445 31.15 -7.15 -27.89
N SER A 446 31.39 -8.46 -27.82
CA SER A 446 32.74 -9.02 -27.88
C SER A 446 33.45 -8.68 -29.20
N LEU A 447 32.74 -8.75 -30.34
CA LEU A 447 33.27 -8.34 -31.65
C LEU A 447 33.58 -6.84 -31.70
N ALA A 448 32.70 -6.00 -31.18
CA ALA A 448 32.85 -4.54 -31.19
C ALA A 448 33.96 -4.04 -30.24
N TYR A 449 34.02 -4.58 -29.01
CA TYR A 449 34.84 -4.03 -27.93
C TYR A 449 36.20 -4.73 -27.76
N ALA A 450 36.41 -5.96 -28.25
CA ALA A 450 37.73 -6.59 -28.17
C ALA A 450 38.85 -5.78 -28.87
N PRO A 451 38.65 -5.23 -30.09
CA PRO A 451 39.64 -4.34 -30.71
C PRO A 451 39.85 -3.04 -29.95
N LEU A 452 38.80 -2.48 -29.33
CA LEU A 452 38.91 -1.28 -28.50
C LEU A 452 39.74 -1.57 -27.23
N LEU A 453 39.46 -2.67 -26.54
CA LEU A 453 40.22 -3.06 -25.34
C LEU A 453 41.70 -3.29 -25.67
N ALA A 454 42.00 -3.90 -26.81
CA ALA A 454 43.37 -4.03 -27.30
C ALA A 454 44.00 -2.66 -27.56
N ALA A 455 43.30 -1.73 -28.22
CA ALA A 455 43.79 -0.38 -28.49
C ALA A 455 44.04 0.42 -27.20
N VAL A 456 43.11 0.35 -26.23
CA VAL A 456 43.25 1.00 -24.91
C VAL A 456 44.45 0.42 -24.15
N ALA A 457 44.63 -0.91 -24.16
CA ALA A 457 45.79 -1.53 -23.52
C ALA A 457 47.12 -1.03 -24.11
N HIS A 458 47.22 -0.94 -25.45
CA HIS A 458 48.40 -0.36 -26.10
C HIS A 458 48.60 1.11 -25.73
N GLY A 459 47.54 1.91 -25.75
CA GLY A 459 47.59 3.32 -25.34
C GLY A 459 48.06 3.49 -23.89
N LEU A 460 47.63 2.62 -22.97
CA LEU A 460 48.12 2.61 -21.59
C LEU A 460 49.61 2.30 -21.50
N TYR A 461 50.12 1.35 -22.30
CA TYR A 461 51.56 1.06 -22.37
C TYR A 461 52.35 2.24 -22.92
N ASP A 462 51.85 2.89 -23.97
CA ASP A 462 52.50 4.05 -24.57
C ASP A 462 52.56 5.24 -23.61
N ILE A 463 51.45 5.53 -22.90
CA ILE A 463 51.40 6.57 -21.87
C ILE A 463 52.39 6.25 -20.75
N ALA A 464 52.38 5.02 -20.24
CA ALA A 464 53.30 4.62 -19.16
C ALA A 464 54.78 4.71 -19.57
N SER A 465 55.08 4.47 -20.85
CA SER A 465 56.45 4.49 -21.38
C SER A 465 56.94 5.88 -21.77
N SER A 466 56.04 6.82 -22.07
CA SER A 466 56.37 8.15 -22.60
C SER A 466 56.08 9.31 -21.64
N ALA A 467 55.30 9.10 -20.58
CA ALA A 467 54.93 10.16 -19.66
C ALA A 467 56.12 10.68 -18.86
N SER A 468 56.31 12.00 -18.88
CA SER A 468 57.36 12.70 -18.13
C SER A 468 56.89 13.20 -16.76
N SER A 469 55.57 13.14 -16.48
CA SER A 469 54.96 13.59 -15.23
C SER A 469 53.62 12.89 -14.96
N ALA A 470 53.14 12.97 -13.72
CA ALA A 470 51.84 12.44 -13.33
C ALA A 470 50.66 13.16 -14.03
N ASP A 471 50.80 14.45 -14.33
CA ASP A 471 49.78 15.19 -15.06
C ASP A 471 49.73 14.75 -16.54
N SER A 472 50.89 14.48 -17.16
CA SER A 472 50.94 13.89 -18.51
C SER A 472 50.28 12.51 -18.58
N VAL A 473 50.39 11.69 -17.52
CA VAL A 473 49.65 10.42 -17.43
C VAL A 473 48.14 10.68 -17.36
N ARG A 474 47.70 11.63 -16.52
CA ARG A 474 46.28 11.96 -16.35
C ARG A 474 45.66 12.47 -17.64
N ASP A 475 46.35 13.37 -18.34
CA ASP A 475 45.90 13.92 -19.62
C ASP A 475 45.82 12.82 -20.68
N GLY A 476 46.84 11.94 -20.76
CA GLY A 476 46.81 10.78 -21.64
C GLY A 476 45.61 9.87 -21.38
N LEU A 477 45.31 9.57 -20.12
CA LEU A 477 44.17 8.74 -19.72
C LEU A 477 42.82 9.36 -20.13
N ASN A 478 42.67 10.68 -19.99
CA ASN A 478 41.43 11.39 -20.33
C ASN A 478 41.11 11.33 -21.84
N HIS A 479 42.10 11.08 -22.70
CA HIS A 479 41.93 10.99 -24.15
C HIS A 479 41.81 9.56 -24.70
N LEU A 480 41.99 8.52 -23.88
CA LEU A 480 41.93 7.12 -24.34
C LEU A 480 40.52 6.64 -24.68
N LEU A 481 39.50 7.19 -24.01
CA LEU A 481 38.10 6.80 -24.19
C LEU A 481 37.29 7.96 -24.73
N ALA A 482 36.18 7.63 -25.39
CA ALA A 482 35.25 8.66 -25.85
C ALA A 482 34.63 9.42 -24.66
N SER A 483 34.66 10.75 -24.75
CA SER A 483 33.94 11.67 -23.87
C SER A 483 32.54 11.93 -24.43
N THR A 484 31.74 12.73 -23.72
CA THR A 484 30.43 13.19 -24.23
C THR A 484 30.57 14.06 -25.49
N GLU A 485 31.70 14.72 -25.69
CA GLU A 485 31.94 15.65 -26.81
C GLU A 485 32.24 14.94 -28.12
N ASN A 486 32.88 13.76 -28.07
CA ASN A 486 33.31 13.03 -29.27
C ASN A 486 32.58 11.69 -29.48
N CYS A 487 31.74 11.26 -28.53
CA CYS A 487 30.95 10.04 -28.66
C CYS A 487 29.90 10.20 -29.77
N SER A 488 29.96 9.32 -30.78
CA SER A 488 29.02 9.35 -31.92
C SER A 488 27.55 9.20 -31.53
N ALA A 489 27.24 8.54 -30.41
CA ALA A 489 25.88 8.47 -29.88
C ALA A 489 25.43 9.80 -29.25
N CYS A 490 26.32 10.51 -28.53
CA CYS A 490 26.03 11.85 -27.99
C CYS A 490 25.78 12.86 -29.13
N LEU A 491 26.61 12.83 -30.17
CA LEU A 491 26.41 13.65 -31.36
C LEU A 491 25.05 13.39 -32.01
N LYS A 492 24.63 12.11 -32.07
CA LYS A 492 23.33 11.73 -32.61
C LYS A 492 22.16 12.23 -31.76
N ILE A 493 22.30 12.23 -30.43
CA ILE A 493 21.31 12.82 -29.52
C ILE A 493 21.16 14.32 -29.79
N MET A 494 22.26 15.07 -29.85
CA MET A 494 22.21 16.52 -30.09
C MET A 494 21.59 16.86 -31.44
N GLU A 495 21.91 16.09 -32.49
CA GLU A 495 21.30 16.22 -33.81
C GLU A 495 19.78 15.96 -33.74
N ALA A 496 19.37 14.87 -33.09
CA ALA A 496 17.97 14.51 -32.95
C ALA A 496 17.18 15.55 -32.14
N GLU A 497 17.73 16.01 -31.02
CA GLU A 497 17.13 17.05 -30.18
C GLU A 497 16.87 18.33 -30.98
N LYS A 498 17.90 18.83 -31.67
CA LYS A 498 17.80 20.03 -32.50
C LYS A 498 16.71 19.89 -33.56
N ASN A 499 16.71 18.79 -34.32
CA ASN A 499 15.75 18.55 -35.39
C ASN A 499 14.30 18.54 -34.85
N VAL A 500 14.08 17.94 -33.67
CA VAL A 500 12.75 17.81 -33.08
C VAL A 500 12.26 19.12 -32.50
N ILE A 501 13.13 19.92 -31.89
CA ILE A 501 12.79 21.27 -31.42
C ILE A 501 12.41 22.16 -32.62
N GLU A 502 13.18 22.11 -33.71
CA GLU A 502 12.85 22.85 -34.94
C GLU A 502 11.51 22.42 -35.55
N GLU A 503 11.20 21.11 -35.55
CA GLU A 503 9.92 20.58 -36.02
C GLU A 503 8.75 21.00 -35.12
N PHE A 504 8.95 20.94 -33.79
CA PHE A 504 7.97 21.35 -32.80
C PHE A 504 7.61 22.84 -32.97
N LEU A 505 8.60 23.72 -33.13
CA LEU A 505 8.37 25.15 -33.33
C LEU A 505 7.62 25.46 -34.63
N LYS A 506 7.85 24.69 -35.70
CA LYS A 506 7.12 24.84 -36.97
C LYS A 506 5.66 24.40 -36.88
N THR A 507 5.32 23.48 -35.97
CA THR A 507 4.00 22.84 -35.89
C THR A 507 3.12 23.37 -34.75
N SER A 508 3.71 23.94 -33.70
CA SER A 508 3.04 24.28 -32.44
C SER A 508 2.08 25.51 -32.44
N PRO A 509 2.32 26.63 -33.14
CA PRO A 509 1.60 27.88 -32.83
C PRO A 509 0.16 28.01 -33.38
N ARG A 510 -0.51 26.95 -33.84
CA ARG A 510 -1.84 27.07 -34.50
C ARG A 510 -2.89 26.00 -34.21
N ARG A 511 -2.64 25.02 -33.34
CA ARG A 511 -3.66 24.01 -33.02
C ARG A 511 -4.49 24.45 -31.81
N GLU A 512 -5.73 24.88 -32.08
CA GLU A 512 -6.81 24.97 -31.09
C GLU A 512 -7.34 23.57 -30.71
N ASP A 513 -6.84 22.49 -31.33
CA ASP A 513 -7.20 21.12 -30.97
C ASP A 513 -6.64 20.78 -29.57
N GLU A 514 -7.54 20.86 -28.58
CA GLU A 514 -7.33 20.55 -27.16
C GLU A 514 -6.81 19.12 -26.89
N GLU A 515 -6.79 18.23 -27.88
CA GLU A 515 -6.38 16.82 -27.73
C GLU A 515 -4.87 16.56 -27.90
N ALA A 516 -4.07 17.54 -28.33
CA ALA A 516 -2.67 17.34 -28.69
C ALA A 516 -1.66 17.98 -27.71
N ASP A 517 -1.97 18.04 -26.42
CA ASP A 517 -1.03 18.54 -25.40
C ASP A 517 0.07 17.50 -25.10
N ALA A 518 1.05 17.42 -26.00
CA ALA A 518 2.29 16.72 -25.77
C ALA A 518 3.12 17.50 -24.75
N GLY A 519 3.25 16.98 -23.52
CA GLY A 519 4.09 17.59 -22.50
C GLY A 519 5.57 17.69 -22.91
N LEU A 520 6.29 18.67 -22.37
CA LEU A 520 7.75 18.81 -22.46
C LEU A 520 8.35 18.62 -21.07
N CYS A 521 9.49 17.92 -20.95
CA CYS A 521 10.22 17.98 -19.68
C CYS A 521 10.80 19.39 -19.49
N VAL A 522 11.09 19.78 -18.26
CA VAL A 522 11.61 21.11 -17.90
C VAL A 522 12.88 21.45 -18.66
N VAL A 523 13.76 20.46 -18.89
CA VAL A 523 15.00 20.62 -19.67
C VAL A 523 14.69 21.02 -21.11
N HIS A 524 13.82 20.27 -21.80
CA HIS A 524 13.47 20.56 -23.20
C HIS A 524 12.53 21.76 -23.34
N LEU A 525 11.71 22.07 -22.33
CA LEU A 525 11.00 23.33 -22.27
C LEU A 525 11.99 24.49 -22.29
N GLY A 526 13.04 24.45 -21.45
CA GLY A 526 14.12 25.43 -21.48
C GLY A 526 14.82 25.53 -22.84
N ALA A 527 15.12 24.39 -23.47
CA ALA A 527 15.75 24.36 -24.80
C ALA A 527 14.87 24.99 -25.90
N VAL A 528 13.55 24.77 -25.84
CA VAL A 528 12.56 25.41 -26.73
C VAL A 528 12.47 26.91 -26.44
N LEU A 529 12.41 27.32 -25.17
CA LEU A 529 12.33 28.73 -24.76
C LEU A 529 13.60 29.54 -25.11
N ASN A 530 14.74 28.88 -25.24
CA ASN A 530 16.00 29.50 -25.68
C ASN A 530 16.06 29.76 -27.19
N GLN A 531 15.09 29.29 -27.97
CA GLN A 531 14.95 29.65 -29.38
C GLN A 531 14.26 31.01 -29.54
N GLU A 532 14.34 31.63 -30.71
CA GLU A 532 13.63 32.87 -31.01
C GLU A 532 12.11 32.60 -31.12
N ILE A 533 11.40 32.72 -30.00
CA ILE A 533 9.94 32.56 -29.89
C ILE A 533 9.27 33.83 -29.38
N GLU A 534 8.02 34.05 -29.78
CA GLU A 534 7.22 35.17 -29.29
C GLU A 534 6.85 34.99 -27.81
N LEU A 535 6.89 36.08 -27.04
CA LEU A 535 6.64 36.08 -25.59
C LEU A 535 5.31 35.44 -25.19
N GLU A 536 4.24 35.69 -25.95
CA GLU A 536 2.91 35.14 -25.63
C GLU A 536 2.85 33.62 -25.86
N THR A 537 3.52 33.13 -26.92
CA THR A 537 3.67 31.69 -27.16
C THR A 537 4.49 31.03 -26.05
N ALA A 538 5.59 31.67 -25.64
CA ALA A 538 6.40 31.21 -24.51
C ALA A 538 5.59 31.09 -23.21
N ARG A 539 4.78 32.11 -22.89
CA ARG A 539 3.91 32.13 -21.71
C ARG A 539 2.89 31.00 -21.74
N ASN A 540 2.23 30.80 -22.87
CA ASN A 540 1.22 29.75 -23.01
C ASN A 540 1.83 28.35 -22.88
N LEU A 541 3.01 28.11 -23.44
CA LEU A 541 3.73 26.84 -23.27
C LEU A 541 4.06 26.57 -21.80
N VAL A 542 4.53 27.57 -21.06
CA VAL A 542 4.86 27.44 -19.63
C VAL A 542 3.61 27.14 -18.80
N LEU A 543 2.50 27.85 -19.04
CA LEU A 543 1.24 27.64 -18.30
C LEU A 543 0.69 26.24 -18.54
N ARG A 544 0.61 25.78 -19.80
CA ARG A 544 0.19 24.40 -20.11
C ARG A 544 1.08 23.37 -19.43
N GLN A 545 2.39 23.59 -19.42
CA GLN A 545 3.31 22.68 -18.75
C GLN A 545 3.11 22.65 -17.22
N ALA A 546 2.77 23.79 -16.61
CA ALA A 546 2.43 23.86 -15.20
C ALA A 546 1.16 23.06 -14.86
N ASP A 547 0.14 23.13 -15.71
CA ASP A 547 -1.10 22.35 -15.55
C ASP A 547 -0.84 20.84 -15.63
N VAL A 548 -0.01 20.40 -16.58
CA VAL A 548 0.41 19.00 -16.68
C VAL A 548 1.15 18.53 -15.42
N LEU A 549 2.06 19.35 -14.89
CA LEU A 549 2.82 19.02 -13.68
C LEU A 549 1.92 18.96 -12.43
N ASN A 550 0.96 19.89 -12.29
CA ASN A 550 0.00 19.88 -11.19
C ASN A 550 -0.84 18.61 -11.20
N ARG A 551 -1.38 18.22 -12.36
CA ARG A 551 -2.15 16.99 -12.49
C ARG A 551 -1.33 15.74 -12.12
N ILE A 552 -0.07 15.65 -12.57
CA ILE A 552 0.79 14.51 -12.22
C ILE A 552 1.08 14.48 -10.73
N SER A 553 1.30 15.64 -10.11
CA SER A 553 1.47 15.77 -8.66
C SER A 553 0.25 15.24 -7.89
N GLU A 554 -0.97 15.60 -8.32
CA GLU A 554 -2.21 15.07 -7.74
C GLU A 554 -2.30 13.54 -7.89
N ASN A 555 -1.95 13.00 -9.05
CA ASN A 555 -1.91 11.55 -9.26
C ASN A 555 -0.86 10.84 -8.41
N MET A 556 0.32 11.44 -8.21
CA MET A 556 1.36 10.90 -7.31
C MET A 556 0.90 10.89 -5.85
N GLN A 557 0.25 11.96 -5.40
CA GLN A 557 -0.33 12.02 -4.05
C GLN A 557 -1.41 10.95 -3.88
N THR A 558 -2.27 10.80 -4.89
CA THR A 558 -3.34 9.78 -4.87
C THR A 558 -2.76 8.36 -4.88
N TYR A 559 -1.72 8.11 -5.68
CA TYR A 559 -0.97 6.84 -5.64
C TYR A 559 -0.44 6.53 -4.25
N SER A 560 0.24 7.49 -3.60
CA SER A 560 0.78 7.31 -2.25
C SER A 560 -0.32 6.95 -1.25
N LEU A 561 -1.43 7.71 -1.27
CA LEU A 561 -2.58 7.46 -0.39
C LEU A 561 -3.16 6.05 -0.59
N LYS A 562 -3.34 5.60 -1.85
CA LYS A 562 -3.86 4.26 -2.15
C LYS A 562 -2.88 3.14 -1.78
N TYR A 563 -1.58 3.37 -1.95
CA TYR A 563 -0.55 2.39 -1.64
C TYR A 563 -0.38 2.21 -0.12
N ASP A 564 -0.38 3.31 0.64
CA ASP A 564 -0.29 3.29 2.11
C ASP A 564 -1.55 2.65 2.75
N ALA A 565 -2.69 2.79 2.09
CA ALA A 565 -3.96 2.14 2.41
C ALA A 565 -4.01 0.63 2.08
N VAL A 566 -2.94 0.02 1.54
CA VAL A 566 -2.88 -1.41 1.14
C VAL A 566 -3.88 -1.80 0.02
N ARG A 567 -4.51 -0.82 -0.65
CA ARG A 567 -5.49 -1.04 -1.74
C ARG A 567 -4.85 -0.96 -3.13
N ARG A 568 -3.84 -1.80 -3.36
CA ARG A 568 -3.03 -1.77 -4.60
C ARG A 568 -3.86 -2.00 -5.87
N GLU A 569 -4.98 -2.71 -5.74
CA GLU A 569 -5.93 -3.02 -6.82
C GLU A 569 -6.75 -1.82 -7.31
N LEU A 570 -6.86 -0.74 -6.53
CA LEU A 570 -7.60 0.47 -6.89
C LEU A 570 -6.73 1.55 -7.53
N VAL A 571 -5.43 1.29 -7.64
CA VAL A 571 -4.49 2.18 -8.32
C VAL A 571 -4.76 2.12 -9.81
N SER A 572 -5.15 3.26 -10.39
CA SER A 572 -5.25 3.40 -11.84
C SER A 572 -3.87 3.34 -12.48
N GLU A 573 -3.81 2.95 -13.76
CA GLU A 573 -2.54 2.93 -14.50
C GLU A 573 -1.85 4.31 -14.52
N GLU A 574 -2.62 5.40 -14.60
CA GLU A 574 -2.08 6.77 -14.54
C GLU A 574 -1.41 7.06 -13.20
N GLU A 575 -2.03 6.70 -12.07
CA GLU A 575 -1.48 6.89 -10.73
C GLU A 575 -0.24 6.01 -10.51
N LEU A 576 -0.31 4.75 -10.93
CA LEU A 576 0.82 3.82 -10.85
C LEU A 576 2.07 4.34 -11.57
N MET A 577 1.85 5.03 -12.69
CA MET A 577 2.91 5.57 -13.54
C MET A 577 3.25 7.04 -13.24
N ALA A 578 2.47 7.72 -12.39
CA ALA A 578 2.59 9.15 -12.15
C ALA A 578 3.97 9.55 -11.63
N TRP A 579 4.57 8.76 -10.73
CA TRP A 579 5.90 9.04 -10.20
C TRP A 579 6.97 8.98 -11.30
N LEU A 580 6.86 8.03 -12.24
CA LEU A 580 7.79 7.89 -13.35
C LEU A 580 7.62 9.05 -14.34
N PHE A 581 6.39 9.46 -14.61
CA PHE A 581 6.11 10.60 -15.48
C PHE A 581 6.56 11.92 -14.85
N GLY A 582 6.30 12.12 -13.56
CA GLY A 582 6.75 13.29 -12.80
C GLY A 582 8.25 13.43 -12.85
N LEU A 583 9.00 12.37 -12.52
CA LEU A 583 10.47 12.38 -12.64
C LEU A 583 10.92 12.63 -14.08
N SER A 584 10.29 11.98 -15.06
CA SER A 584 10.66 12.15 -16.47
C SER A 584 10.40 13.57 -16.98
N LEU A 585 9.39 14.28 -16.47
CA LEU A 585 9.14 15.67 -16.83
C LEU A 585 10.06 16.63 -16.07
N LEU A 586 10.47 16.31 -14.85
CA LEU A 586 11.39 17.17 -14.10
C LEU A 586 12.82 17.13 -14.65
N VAL A 587 13.35 15.93 -14.89
CA VAL A 587 14.77 15.73 -15.23
C VAL A 587 15.01 15.14 -16.61
N GLY A 588 13.95 14.96 -17.41
CA GLY A 588 14.04 14.24 -18.67
C GLY A 588 14.07 12.72 -18.48
N HIS A 589 14.11 11.98 -19.59
CA HIS A 589 14.12 10.52 -19.54
C HIS A 589 15.45 10.00 -18.96
N LYS A 590 15.39 9.04 -18.03
CA LYS A 590 16.57 8.48 -17.32
C LYS A 590 17.70 7.97 -18.21
N GLY A 591 17.38 7.56 -19.44
CA GLY A 591 18.36 7.12 -20.43
C GLY A 591 18.99 8.24 -21.26
N LEU A 592 18.60 9.50 -21.05
CA LEU A 592 19.09 10.64 -21.83
C LEU A 592 19.78 11.70 -20.97
N SER A 593 19.68 11.60 -19.64
CA SER A 593 20.27 12.58 -18.72
C SER A 593 21.80 12.53 -18.79
N MET A 594 22.38 13.53 -19.45
CA MET A 594 23.79 13.89 -19.33
C MET A 594 23.88 15.08 -18.38
N THR A 595 23.98 14.80 -17.09
CA THR A 595 24.48 15.79 -16.12
C THR A 595 25.98 15.70 -16.07
#